data_AF-A0A8T4M127-F1
#
_entry.id   AF-A0A8T4M127-F1
#
_cell.length_a   1.000
_cell.length_b   1.000
_cell.length_c   1.000
_cell.angle_alpha   90.00
_cell.angle_beta   90.00
_cell.angle_gamma   90.00
#
_symmetry.space_group_name_H-M   'P 1'
#
loop_
_entity.id
_entity.type
_entity.pdbx_description
1 polymer ?
#
loop_
_entity_poly.entity_id
_entity_poly.type
_entity_poly.pdbx_seq_one_letter_code
_entity_poly.pdbx_strand_id
1 'polypeptide(L)'
;MAETVQLDKFDLHKKLMALGVSDLDAKILLDCIVAKKSCSWVNIDEVSESVVTALNKFMVDNNHPLTVKIDPVPTRSKYIWEVKAIIKR
;
A
#
# COMPACT_ATOMS: atom_id res chain seq x y z
N MET A 1 1.52 11.71 -25.41
CA MET A 1 2.78 11.50 -24.67
C MET A 1 2.36 11.22 -23.24
N ALA A 2 2.51 9.98 -22.76
CA ALA A 2 2.19 9.65 -21.37
C ALA A 2 3.45 9.91 -20.54
N GLU A 3 3.49 11.05 -19.86
CA GLU A 3 4.53 11.35 -18.88
C GLU A 3 4.40 10.37 -17.72
N THR A 4 5.30 9.38 -17.69
CA THR A 4 5.50 8.52 -16.54
C THR A 4 6.07 9.38 -15.43
N VAL A 5 5.21 9.92 -14.57
CA VAL A 5 5.62 10.67 -13.38
C VAL A 5 6.45 9.72 -12.52
N GLN A 6 7.78 9.86 -12.56
CA GLN A 6 8.66 9.25 -11.57
C GLN A 6 8.37 9.92 -10.24
N LEU A 7 7.40 9.38 -9.49
CA LEU A 7 7.12 9.82 -8.13
C LEU A 7 8.39 9.61 -7.30
N ASP A 8 8.98 10.72 -6.86
CA ASP A 8 10.10 10.69 -5.94
C ASP A 8 9.71 9.86 -4.70
N LYS A 9 10.62 9.00 -4.22
CA LYS A 9 10.32 8.08 -3.12
C LYS A 9 9.77 8.80 -1.88
N PHE A 10 10.22 10.03 -1.64
CA PHE A 10 9.73 10.86 -0.54
C PHE A 10 8.30 11.35 -0.77
N ASP A 11 7.93 11.66 -2.02
CA ASP A 11 6.59 12.12 -2.38
C ASP A 11 5.57 10.98 -2.23
N LEU A 12 5.96 9.77 -2.66
CA LEU A 12 5.12 8.57 -2.50
C LEU A 12 4.87 8.25 -1.02
N HIS A 13 5.91 8.30 -0.19
CA HIS A 13 5.79 8.07 1.25
C HIS A 13 4.84 9.06 1.92
N LYS A 14 4.99 10.36 1.61
CA LYS A 14 4.10 11.41 2.14
C LYS A 14 2.65 11.22 1.69
N LYS A 15 2.43 10.80 0.44
CA LYS A 15 1.10 10.50 -0.08
C LYS A 15 0.46 9.32 0.65
N LEU A 16 1.20 8.24 0.90
CA LEU A 16 0.72 7.10 1.66
C LEU A 16 0.32 7.50 3.09
N MET A 17 1.14 8.29 3.77
CA MET A 17 0.80 8.82 5.10
C MET A 17 -0.44 9.73 5.07
N ALA A 18 -0.59 10.56 4.04
CA ALA A 18 -1.77 11.42 3.88
C ALA A 18 -3.08 10.63 3.66
N LEU A 19 -2.99 9.36 3.22
CA LEU A 19 -4.14 8.45 3.13
C LEU A 19 -4.52 7.83 4.49
N GLY A 20 -3.77 8.10 5.56
CA GLY A 20 -4.00 7.52 6.88
C GLY A 20 -3.20 6.23 7.15
N VAL A 21 -2.16 5.96 6.36
CA VAL A 21 -1.24 4.84 6.59
C VAL A 21 -0.18 5.25 7.61
N SER A 22 0.18 4.35 8.53
CA SER A 22 1.27 4.59 9.49
C SER A 22 2.61 4.79 8.76
N ASP A 23 3.57 5.47 9.40
CA ASP A 23 4.91 5.67 8.82
C ASP A 23 5.61 4.33 8.51
N LEU A 24 5.47 3.34 9.41
CA LEU A 24 6.07 2.02 9.21
C LEU A 24 5.43 1.28 8.02
N ASP A 25 4.10 1.25 7.96
CA ASP A 25 3.38 0.59 6.87
C ASP A 25 3.64 1.31 5.53
N ALA A 26 3.75 2.63 5.54
CA ALA A 26 4.07 3.43 4.36
C ALA A 26 5.46 3.12 3.81
N LYS A 27 6.46 2.91 4.68
CA LYS A 27 7.81 2.46 4.29
C LYS A 27 7.80 1.07 3.68
N ILE A 28 7.06 0.13 4.27
CA ILE A 28 6.95 -1.23 3.75
C ILE A 28 6.26 -1.22 2.39
N LEU A 29 5.13 -0.52 2.26
CA LEU A 29 4.42 -0.34 0.99
C LEU A 29 5.32 0.28 -0.07
N LEU A 30 6.05 1.34 0.26
CA LEU A 30 7.01 1.98 -0.64
C LEU A 30 8.04 0.97 -1.17
N ASP A 31 8.61 0.15 -0.28
CA ASP A 31 9.57 -0.89 -0.68
C ASP A 31 8.93 -1.88 -1.65
N CYS A 32 7.71 -2.36 -1.37
CA CYS A 32 6.98 -3.27 -2.24
C CYS A 32 6.63 -2.65 -3.60
N ILE A 33 6.30 -1.36 -3.64
CA ILE A 33 6.03 -0.60 -4.86
C ILE A 33 7.29 -0.45 -5.72
N VAL A 34 8.41 -0.05 -5.09
CA VAL A 34 9.69 0.15 -5.79
C VAL A 34 10.27 -1.19 -6.27
N ALA A 35 10.21 -2.23 -5.43
CA ALA A 35 10.69 -3.56 -5.76
C ALA A 35 9.76 -4.34 -6.70
N LYS A 36 8.50 -3.88 -6.87
CA LYS A 36 7.43 -4.56 -7.61
C LYS A 36 7.22 -5.99 -7.13
N LYS A 37 7.24 -6.19 -5.80
CA LYS A 37 7.12 -7.51 -5.17
C LYS A 37 5.87 -7.59 -4.30
N SER A 38 5.37 -8.81 -4.16
CA SER A 38 4.36 -9.12 -3.17
C SER A 38 4.98 -9.14 -1.78
N CYS A 39 4.28 -8.57 -0.81
CA CYS A 39 4.73 -8.47 0.57
C CYS A 39 3.56 -8.78 1.50
N SER A 40 3.85 -9.29 2.68
CA SER A 40 2.86 -9.45 3.72
C SER A 40 3.50 -9.23 5.08
N TRP A 41 2.80 -8.51 5.94
CA TRP A 41 3.24 -8.27 7.31
C TRP A 41 2.02 -8.14 8.22
N VAL A 42 2.27 -8.04 9.52
CA VAL A 42 1.22 -7.89 10.52
C VAL A 42 1.52 -6.64 11.31
N ASN A 43 0.50 -5.79 11.46
CA ASN A 43 0.56 -4.61 12.31
C ASN A 43 -0.60 -4.63 13.32
N ILE A 44 -0.46 -3.94 14.45
CA ILE A 44 -1.51 -3.75 15.45
C ILE A 44 -2.25 -2.42 15.26
N ASP A 45 -1.70 -1.50 14.45
CA ASP A 45 -2.33 -0.24 14.14
C ASP A 45 -3.65 -0.46 13.39
N GLU A 46 -4.71 0.19 13.87
CA GLU A 46 -6.02 0.13 13.26
C GLU A 46 -6.01 0.82 11.91
N VAL A 47 -6.53 0.13 10.90
CA VAL A 47 -6.70 0.67 9.55
C VAL A 47 -8.18 0.61 9.19
N SER A 48 -8.75 1.77 8.89
CA SER A 48 -10.14 1.85 8.44
C SER A 48 -10.29 1.32 7.00
N GLU A 49 -11.44 0.73 6.68
CA GLU A 49 -11.74 0.25 5.32
C GLU A 49 -11.68 1.37 4.25
N SER A 50 -11.96 2.61 4.65
CA SER A 50 -11.81 3.80 3.82
C SER A 50 -10.35 4.00 3.37
N VAL A 51 -9.38 3.75 4.25
CA VAL A 51 -7.94 3.83 3.94
C VAL A 51 -7.56 2.77 2.92
N VAL A 52 -8.04 1.52 3.10
CA VAL A 52 -7.79 0.41 2.16
C VAL A 52 -8.35 0.71 0.78
N THR A 53 -9.55 1.29 0.73
CA THR A 53 -10.22 1.67 -0.53
C THR A 53 -9.43 2.79 -1.23
N ALA A 54 -8.99 3.80 -0.48
CA ALA A 54 -8.20 4.90 -1.01
C ALA A 54 -6.80 4.44 -1.48
N LEU A 55 -6.17 3.51 -0.76
CA LEU A 55 -4.92 2.86 -1.15
C LEU A 55 -5.04 2.13 -2.49
N ASN A 56 -6.03 1.25 -2.63
CA ASN A 56 -6.22 0.51 -3.89
C ASN A 56 -6.53 1.46 -5.05
N LYS A 57 -7.34 2.50 -4.82
CA LYS A 57 -7.59 3.54 -5.82
C LYS A 57 -6.30 4.26 -6.21
N PHE A 58 -5.47 4.65 -5.23
CA PHE A 58 -4.17 5.26 -5.47
C PHE A 58 -3.25 4.37 -6.32
N MET A 59 -3.21 3.06 -6.05
CA MET A 59 -2.41 2.12 -6.85
C MET A 59 -2.89 2.07 -8.30
N VAL A 60 -4.20 2.03 -8.53
CA VAL A 60 -4.78 2.01 -9.88
C VAL A 60 -4.54 3.33 -10.61
N ASP A 61 -4.83 4.46 -9.97
CA ASP A 61 -4.70 5.81 -10.56
C ASP A 61 -3.25 6.13 -10.95
N ASN A 62 -2.27 5.60 -10.20
CA ASN A 62 -0.84 5.78 -10.47
C ASN A 62 -0.24 4.61 -11.29
N ASN A 63 -1.09 3.72 -11.83
CA ASN A 63 -0.69 2.59 -12.65
C ASN A 63 0.35 1.67 -11.99
N HIS A 64 0.28 1.52 -10.67
CA HIS A 64 1.07 0.55 -9.91
C HIS A 64 0.40 -0.82 -10.00
N PRO A 65 1.09 -1.87 -10.52
CA PRO A 65 0.52 -3.20 -10.67
C PRO A 65 0.52 -3.97 -9.34
N LEU A 66 -0.09 -3.38 -8.30
CA LEU A 66 -0.14 -3.91 -6.94
C LEU A 66 -1.55 -3.77 -6.39
N THR A 67 -1.99 -4.78 -5.65
CA THR A 67 -3.25 -4.75 -4.90
C THR A 67 -2.95 -4.87 -3.43
N VAL A 68 -3.62 -4.06 -2.61
CA VAL A 68 -3.46 -4.07 -1.16
C VAL A 68 -4.72 -4.64 -0.54
N LYS A 69 -4.58 -5.65 0.31
CA LYS A 69 -5.64 -6.25 1.11
C LYS A 69 -5.23 -6.18 2.57
N ILE A 70 -6.16 -5.80 3.42
CA ILE A 70 -5.96 -5.80 4.87
C ILE A 70 -7.05 -6.63 5.49
N ASP A 71 -6.66 -7.72 6.15
CA ASP A 71 -7.57 -8.60 6.87
C ASP A 71 -7.44 -8.35 8.38
N PRO A 72 -8.47 -7.79 9.02
CA PRO A 72 -8.48 -7.67 10.48
C PRO A 72 -8.63 -9.05 11.13
N VAL A 73 -7.88 -9.27 12.20
CA VAL A 73 -7.95 -10.47 13.05
C VAL A 73 -8.40 -10.01 14.45
N PRO A 74 -9.72 -9.89 14.70
CA PRO A 74 -10.26 -9.30 15.92
C PRO A 74 -9.83 -10.06 17.18
N THR A 75 -9.64 -11.37 17.07
CA THR A 75 -9.25 -12.26 18.18
C THR A 75 -7.83 -12.01 18.68
N ARG A 76 -7.00 -11.30 17.92
CA ARG A 76 -5.61 -11.00 18.27
C ARG A 76 -5.28 -9.50 18.22
N SER A 77 -6.28 -8.64 18.00
CA SER A 77 -6.12 -7.19 17.82
C SER A 77 -5.01 -6.86 16.82
N LYS A 78 -5.00 -7.55 15.68
CA LYS A 78 -3.97 -7.45 14.63
C LYS A 78 -4.61 -7.29 13.27
N TYR A 79 -3.89 -6.65 12.36
CA TYR A 79 -4.23 -6.45 10.96
C TYR A 79 -3.17 -7.13 10.11
N ILE A 80 -3.60 -8.05 9.26
CA ILE A 80 -2.74 -8.74 8.31
C ILE A 80 -2.76 -7.92 7.03
N TRP A 81 -1.62 -7.39 6.65
CA TRP A 81 -1.42 -6.71 5.38
C TRP A 81 -0.95 -7.72 4.34
N GLU A 82 -1.63 -7.75 3.20
CA GLU A 82 -1.25 -8.51 2.01
C GLU A 82 -1.16 -7.57 0.81
N VAL A 83 0.03 -7.42 0.26
CA VAL A 83 0.28 -6.70 -1.00
C VAL A 83 0.62 -7.72 -2.07
N LYS A 84 -0.16 -7.76 -3.14
CA LYS A 84 0.03 -8.70 -4.26
C LYS A 84 0.43 -7.96 -5.52
N ALA A 85 1.59 -8.30 -6.08
CA ALA A 85 2.01 -7.84 -7.39
C ALA A 85 1.14 -8.52 -8.47
N ILE A 86 0.39 -7.72 -9.22
CA ILE A 86 -0.34 -8.18 -10.39
C ILE A 86 0.67 -8.26 -11.55
N ILE A 87 1.38 -9.37 -11.62
CA ILE A 87 2.24 -9.66 -12.77
C ILE A 87 1.30 -9.96 -13.94
N LYS A 88 1.03 -8.96 -14.80
CA LYS A 88 0.43 -9.20 -16.10
C LYS A 88 1.42 -10.04 -16.91
N ARG A 89 1.11 -11.34 -17.06
CA ARG A 89 1.76 -12.24 -18.03
C ARG A 89 1.35 -11.88 -19.45
#